data_AF-A0A6L5XF21-F1
#
_entry.id   AF-A0A6L5XF21-F1
#
_cell.length_a   1.000
_cell.length_b   1.000
_cell.length_c   1.000
_cell.angle_alpha   90.00
_cell.angle_beta   90.00
_cell.angle_gamma   90.00
#
_symmetry.space_group_name_H-M   'P 1'
#
loop_
_entity.id
_entity.type
_entity.pdbx_description
1 polymer ?
#
loop_
_entity_poly.entity_id
_entity_poly.type
_entity_poly.pdbx_seq_one_letter_code
_entity_poly.pdbx_strand_id
1 'polypeptide(L)'
;MDQALKKKLSKDPNGLMTYEYIANNIDSVDADMPELVDNIIAVDKNGQFVVSTARYLHAIDAKKYAPCIDKLVKAAIERDREHVYLGDLAATIWGPDYKDHAAELSAKDDNFRRIFKRLYPSGI
;
A
#
# COMPACT_ATOMS: atom_id res chain seq x y z
N MET A 1 -5.08 19.10 1.99
CA MET A 1 -3.76 19.33 2.62
C MET A 1 -3.29 20.77 2.42
N ASP A 2 -2.74 21.42 3.45
CA ASP A 2 -2.18 22.78 3.30
C ASP A 2 -1.03 22.82 2.27
N GLN A 3 -0.91 23.94 1.53
CA GLN A 3 0.05 24.06 0.44
C GLN A 3 1.52 23.99 0.89
N ALA A 4 1.85 24.51 2.08
CA ALA A 4 3.21 24.46 2.59
C ALA A 4 3.60 23.02 2.92
N LEU A 5 2.69 22.26 3.54
CA LEU A 5 2.89 20.85 3.82
C LEU A 5 3.04 20.04 2.52
N LYS A 6 2.15 20.26 1.56
CA LYS A 6 2.22 19.59 0.24
C LYS A 6 3.56 19.82 -0.43
N LYS A 7 4.05 21.06 -0.46
CA LYS A 7 5.34 21.43 -1.05
C LYS A 7 6.53 20.83 -0.30
N LYS A 8 6.40 20.63 1.02
CA LYS A 8 7.41 19.97 1.83
C LYS A 8 7.48 18.48 1.50
N LEU A 9 6.34 17.79 1.52
CA LEU A 9 6.25 16.35 1.28
C LEU A 9 6.53 15.97 -0.18
N SER A 10 6.26 16.85 -1.15
CA SER A 10 6.58 16.57 -2.56
C SER A 10 8.07 16.57 -2.87
N LYS A 11 8.90 17.10 -1.95
CA LYS A 11 10.37 17.09 -2.06
C LYS A 11 11.00 15.87 -1.39
N ASP A 12 10.18 15.00 -0.81
CA ASP A 12 10.60 13.75 -0.21
C ASP A 12 11.30 12.89 -1.28
N PRO A 13 12.55 12.45 -1.04
CA PRO A 13 13.28 11.66 -2.01
C PRO A 13 12.73 10.24 -2.19
N ASN A 14 12.02 9.69 -1.19
CA ASN A 14 11.67 8.26 -1.18
C ASN A 14 10.32 7.91 -0.56
N GLY A 15 9.57 8.85 0.02
CA GLY A 15 8.25 8.60 0.62
C GLY A 15 8.26 8.46 2.14
N LEU A 16 9.43 8.42 2.77
CA LEU A 16 9.57 8.31 4.22
C LEU A 16 8.89 9.48 4.95
N MET A 17 9.07 10.72 4.49
CA MET A 17 8.49 11.89 5.16
C MET A 17 6.96 11.85 5.14
N THR A 18 6.39 11.36 4.04
CA THR A 18 4.93 11.22 3.91
C THR A 18 4.41 10.12 4.83
N TYR A 19 5.10 8.98 4.88
CA TYR A 19 4.77 7.88 5.78
C TYR A 19 4.82 8.32 7.25
N GLU A 20 5.92 8.95 7.68
CA GLU A 20 6.08 9.46 9.05
C GLU A 20 5.01 10.50 9.40
N TYR A 21 4.66 11.37 8.44
CA TYR A 21 3.58 12.33 8.65
C TYR A 21 2.24 11.64 8.90
N ILE A 22 1.88 10.63 8.10
CA ILE A 22 0.67 9.83 8.31
C ILE A 22 0.71 9.16 9.69
N ALA A 23 1.82 8.48 10.02
CA ALA A 23 1.96 7.74 11.27
C ALA A 23 1.82 8.65 12.51
N ASN A 24 2.45 9.83 12.47
CA ASN A 24 2.43 10.78 13.59
C ASN A 24 1.11 11.56 13.72
N ASN A 25 0.22 11.53 12.72
CA ASN A 25 -1.01 12.32 12.69
C ASN A 25 -2.26 11.49 12.38
N ILE A 26 -2.19 10.16 12.53
CA ILE A 26 -3.23 9.23 12.08
C ILE A 26 -4.63 9.56 12.64
N ASP A 27 -4.70 10.13 13.85
CA ASP A 27 -5.94 10.50 14.52
C ASP A 27 -6.64 11.74 13.92
N SER A 28 -5.95 12.54 13.11
CA SER A 28 -6.46 13.81 12.58
C SER A 28 -6.23 14.02 11.08
N VAL A 29 -5.64 13.06 10.39
CA VAL A 29 -5.17 13.23 9.00
C VAL A 29 -6.16 12.74 7.94
N ASP A 30 -7.35 12.28 8.34
CA ASP A 30 -8.31 11.64 7.43
C ASP A 30 -8.70 12.49 6.22
N ALA A 31 -8.92 13.78 6.42
CA ALA A 31 -9.29 14.71 5.34
C ALA A 31 -8.19 14.86 4.27
N ASP A 32 -6.93 14.68 4.68
CA ASP A 32 -5.75 14.81 3.83
C ASP A 32 -5.26 13.46 3.29
N MET A 33 -5.81 12.34 3.78
CA MET A 33 -5.36 10.98 3.46
C MET A 33 -5.30 10.70 1.95
N PRO A 34 -6.29 11.08 1.12
CA PRO A 34 -6.22 10.85 -0.32
C PRO A 34 -5.02 11.55 -0.97
N GLU A 35 -4.72 12.79 -0.57
CA GLU A 35 -3.58 13.55 -1.10
C GLU A 35 -2.23 13.00 -0.62
N LEU A 36 -2.18 12.48 0.61
CA LEU A 36 -0.97 11.86 1.16
C LEU A 36 -0.65 10.54 0.48
N VAL A 37 -1.68 9.73 0.20
CA VAL A 37 -1.55 8.52 -0.61
C VAL A 37 -1.07 8.86 -2.03
N ASP A 38 -1.57 9.94 -2.63
CA ASP A 38 -1.08 10.37 -3.93
C ASP A 38 0.37 10.81 -3.90
N ASN A 39 0.77 11.52 -2.84
CA ASN A 39 2.16 11.94 -2.69
C ASN A 39 3.09 10.75 -2.49
N ILE A 40 2.74 9.78 -1.62
CA ILE A 40 3.61 8.63 -1.37
C ILE A 40 3.79 7.80 -2.63
N ILE A 41 2.71 7.60 -3.39
CA ILE A 41 2.79 7.00 -4.72
C ILE A 41 3.64 7.90 -5.62
N ALA A 42 3.53 9.22 -5.63
CA ALA A 42 4.38 10.03 -6.50
C ALA A 42 5.89 9.86 -6.21
N VAL A 43 6.31 9.82 -4.94
CA VAL A 43 7.73 9.89 -4.56
C VAL A 43 8.41 8.54 -4.35
N ASP A 44 7.71 7.52 -3.85
CA ASP A 44 8.32 6.23 -3.49
C ASP A 44 8.53 5.32 -4.70
N LYS A 45 9.66 5.45 -5.40
CA LYS A 45 9.90 4.75 -6.67
C LYS A 45 10.08 3.24 -6.53
N ASN A 46 10.55 2.74 -5.38
CA ASN A 46 10.81 1.31 -5.19
C ASN A 46 9.61 0.57 -4.56
N GLY A 47 8.63 1.29 -4.03
CA GLY A 47 7.39 0.73 -3.47
C GLY A 47 7.50 0.33 -2.00
N GLN A 48 8.63 0.56 -1.34
CA GLN A 48 8.85 0.23 0.07
C GLN A 48 7.84 0.92 0.99
N PHE A 49 7.66 2.23 0.83
CA PHE A 49 6.77 3.04 1.66
C PHE A 49 5.32 2.97 1.20
N VAL A 50 5.05 2.73 -0.09
CA VAL A 50 3.73 2.38 -0.60
C VAL A 50 3.21 1.12 0.10
N VAL A 51 4.03 0.05 0.14
CA VAL A 51 3.67 -1.19 0.85
C VAL A 51 3.56 -0.96 2.35
N SER A 52 4.53 -0.28 2.96
CA SER A 52 4.50 -0.01 4.41
C SER A 52 3.26 0.76 4.81
N THR A 53 2.83 1.75 4.00
CA THR A 53 1.61 2.53 4.26
C THR A 53 0.36 1.69 4.09
N ALA A 54 0.28 0.83 3.07
CA ALA A 54 -0.87 -0.07 2.90
C ALA A 54 -1.04 -0.98 4.13
N ARG A 55 0.06 -1.58 4.58
CA ARG A 55 0.09 -2.46 5.76
C ARG A 55 -0.29 -1.69 7.03
N TYR A 56 0.25 -0.49 7.20
CA TYR A 56 -0.06 0.37 8.34
C TYR A 56 -1.55 0.73 8.40
N LEU A 57 -2.12 1.25 7.31
CA LEU A 57 -3.54 1.63 7.26
C LEU A 57 -4.47 0.43 7.47
N HIS A 58 -4.09 -0.74 6.94
CA HIS A 58 -4.84 -1.99 7.19
C HIS A 58 -4.84 -2.37 8.68
N ALA A 59 -3.70 -2.24 9.35
CA ALA A 59 -3.58 -2.54 10.78
C ALA A 59 -4.34 -1.54 11.68
N ILE A 60 -4.43 -0.27 11.27
CA ILE A 60 -5.19 0.75 12.01
C ILE A 60 -6.69 0.53 11.84
N ASP A 61 -7.20 0.55 10.61
CA ASP A 61 -8.60 0.31 10.30
C ASP A 61 -8.78 0.00 8.80
N ALA A 62 -8.79 -1.30 8.47
CA ALA A 62 -8.95 -1.79 7.12
C ALA A 62 -10.25 -1.34 6.42
N LYS A 63 -11.33 -1.10 7.18
CA LYS A 63 -12.63 -0.70 6.61
C LYS A 63 -12.64 0.78 6.31
N LYS A 64 -12.20 1.61 7.26
CA LYS A 64 -12.12 3.07 7.10
C LYS A 64 -11.21 3.46 5.94
N TYR A 65 -10.06 2.81 5.84
CA TYR A 65 -9.05 3.14 4.83
C TYR A 65 -9.12 2.28 3.56
N ALA A 66 -10.16 1.47 3.36
CA ALA A 66 -10.27 0.57 2.21
C ALA A 66 -9.97 1.23 0.85
N PRO A 67 -10.46 2.45 0.53
CA PRO A 67 -10.13 3.11 -0.74
C PRO A 67 -8.64 3.48 -0.87
N CYS A 68 -8.00 3.86 0.24
CA CYS A 68 -6.59 4.20 0.28
C CYS A 68 -5.72 2.95 0.15
N ILE A 69 -6.08 1.88 0.87
CA ILE A 69 -5.39 0.58 0.82
C ILE A 69 -5.45 0.01 -0.60
N ASP A 70 -6.62 -0.01 -1.24
CA ASP A 70 -6.77 -0.48 -2.62
C ASP A 70 -5.84 0.27 -3.59
N LYS A 71 -5.78 1.60 -3.47
CA LYS A 71 -4.90 2.43 -4.30
C LYS A 71 -3.41 2.13 -4.07
N LEU A 72 -3.00 1.98 -2.82
CA LEU A 72 -1.62 1.64 -2.46
C LEU A 72 -1.25 0.23 -2.92
N VAL A 73 -2.13 -0.75 -2.79
CA VAL A 73 -1.91 -2.12 -3.26
C VAL A 73 -1.71 -2.15 -4.78
N LYS A 74 -2.53 -1.41 -5.53
CA LYS A 74 -2.36 -1.25 -7.00
C LYS A 74 -0.99 -0.64 -7.34
N ALA A 75 -0.59 0.41 -6.63
CA ALA A 75 0.72 1.03 -6.83
C ALA A 75 1.89 0.11 -6.42
N ALA A 76 1.74 -0.69 -5.36
CA ALA A 76 2.74 -1.65 -4.92
C ALA A 76 3.00 -2.71 -5.99
N ILE A 77 1.93 -3.26 -6.60
CA ILE A 77 2.04 -4.22 -7.71
C ILE A 77 2.89 -3.63 -8.85
N GLU A 78 2.76 -2.35 -9.16
CA GLU A 78 3.50 -1.74 -10.27
C GLU A 78 4.98 -1.48 -9.95
N ARG A 79 5.29 -1.19 -8.68
CA ARG A 79 6.61 -0.68 -8.24
C ARG A 79 7.55 -1.74 -7.73
N ASP A 80 7.02 -2.72 -7.01
CA ASP A 80 7.83 -3.80 -6.46
C ASP A 80 8.11 -4.86 -7.53
N ARG A 81 8.99 -4.50 -8.47
CA ARG A 81 9.38 -5.35 -9.61
C ARG A 81 10.21 -6.56 -9.19
N GLU A 82 10.99 -6.38 -8.13
CA GLU A 82 11.85 -7.42 -7.55
C GLU A 82 11.10 -8.30 -6.53
N HIS A 83 9.80 -8.04 -6.32
CA HIS A 83 8.92 -8.79 -5.42
C HIS A 83 9.42 -8.85 -3.95
N VAL A 84 10.14 -7.81 -3.52
CA VAL A 84 10.76 -7.72 -2.19
C VAL A 84 9.70 -7.55 -1.09
N TYR A 85 8.59 -6.89 -1.40
CA TYR A 85 7.60 -6.42 -0.44
C TYR A 85 6.21 -7.02 -0.65
N LEU A 86 5.88 -7.48 -1.87
CA LEU A 86 4.56 -8.01 -2.21
C LEU A 86 4.15 -9.25 -1.38
N GLY A 87 5.11 -10.10 -1.00
CA GLY A 87 4.83 -11.27 -0.16
C GLY A 87 4.33 -10.88 1.23
N ASP A 88 5.02 -9.95 1.89
CA ASP A 88 4.64 -9.43 3.21
C ASP A 88 3.35 -8.61 3.17
N LEU A 89 3.16 -7.84 2.08
CA LEU A 89 1.90 -7.15 1.83
C LEU A 89 0.75 -8.15 1.76
N ALA A 90 0.93 -9.25 1.01
CA ALA A 90 -0.10 -10.26 0.84
C ALA A 90 -0.48 -10.93 2.17
N ALA A 91 0.53 -11.34 2.95
CA ALA A 91 0.33 -11.93 4.27
C ALA A 91 -0.38 -10.98 5.25
N THR A 92 -0.18 -9.67 5.11
CA THR A 92 -0.81 -8.66 5.99
C THR A 92 -2.27 -8.43 5.64
N ILE A 93 -2.63 -8.38 4.34
CA ILE A 93 -3.98 -8.04 3.91
C ILE A 93 -4.90 -9.27 3.86
N TRP A 94 -4.41 -10.39 3.33
CA TRP A 94 -5.22 -11.60 3.13
C TRP A 94 -4.91 -12.73 4.11
N GLY A 95 -4.06 -12.47 5.11
CA GLY A 95 -3.68 -13.43 6.14
C GLY A 95 -2.43 -14.23 5.79
N PRO A 96 -1.68 -14.73 6.80
CA PRO A 96 -0.41 -15.44 6.57
C PRO A 96 -0.58 -16.78 5.81
N ASP A 97 -1.79 -17.34 5.84
CA ASP A 97 -2.24 -18.56 5.18
C ASP A 97 -2.83 -18.30 3.78
N TYR A 98 -2.66 -17.10 3.21
CA TYR A 98 -3.26 -16.73 1.92
C TYR A 98 -2.94 -17.70 0.77
N LYS A 99 -1.83 -18.43 0.85
CA LYS A 99 -1.42 -19.39 -0.17
C LYS A 99 -2.34 -20.61 -0.22
N ASP A 100 -2.81 -21.05 0.94
CA ASP A 100 -3.69 -22.23 1.06
C ASP A 100 -5.10 -21.92 0.51
N HIS A 101 -5.47 -20.63 0.53
CA HIS A 101 -6.75 -20.12 0.02
C HIS A 101 -6.63 -19.39 -1.32
N ALA A 102 -5.51 -19.56 -2.05
CA ALA A 102 -5.18 -18.75 -3.21
C ALA A 102 -6.24 -18.79 -4.34
N ALA A 103 -6.84 -19.95 -4.60
CA ALA A 103 -7.88 -20.09 -5.62
C ALA A 103 -9.15 -19.31 -5.26
N GLU A 104 -9.59 -19.39 -4.00
CA GLU A 104 -10.76 -18.68 -3.49
C GLU A 104 -10.53 -17.16 -3.49
N LEU A 105 -9.40 -16.72 -2.93
CA LEU A 105 -9.03 -15.31 -2.84
C LEU A 105 -8.87 -14.71 -4.25
N SER A 106 -8.25 -15.43 -5.19
CA SER A 106 -8.08 -14.96 -6.57
C SER A 106 -9.40 -14.80 -7.33
N ALA A 107 -10.43 -15.56 -6.96
CA ALA A 107 -11.76 -15.43 -7.54
C ALA A 107 -12.54 -14.23 -7.00
N LYS A 108 -12.23 -13.80 -5.76
CA LYS A 108 -12.97 -12.75 -5.05
C LYS A 108 -12.28 -11.37 -5.10
N ASP A 109 -10.96 -11.33 -5.26
CA ASP A 109 -10.16 -10.12 -5.17
C ASP A 109 -9.17 -10.01 -6.35
N ASP A 110 -9.35 -8.98 -7.18
CA ASP A 110 -8.50 -8.74 -8.34
C ASP A 110 -7.06 -8.38 -7.96
N ASN A 111 -6.89 -7.60 -6.89
CA ASN A 111 -5.56 -7.20 -6.43
C ASN A 111 -4.81 -8.42 -5.88
N PHE A 112 -5.47 -9.27 -5.11
CA PHE A 112 -4.88 -10.53 -4.66
C PHE A 112 -4.44 -11.37 -5.86
N ARG A 113 -5.33 -11.60 -6.82
CA ARG A 113 -5.04 -12.38 -8.03
C ARG A 113 -3.81 -11.85 -8.78
N ARG A 114 -3.67 -10.52 -8.90
CA ARG A 114 -2.53 -9.86 -9.55
C ARG A 114 -1.24 -10.04 -8.77
N ILE A 115 -1.27 -9.89 -7.44
CA ILE A 115 -0.10 -10.13 -6.58
C ILE A 115 0.31 -11.60 -6.64
N PHE A 116 -0.65 -12.51 -6.49
CA PHE A 116 -0.39 -13.94 -6.46
C PHE A 116 0.27 -14.42 -7.76
N LYS A 117 -0.24 -13.99 -8.92
CA LYS A 117 0.37 -14.28 -10.23
C LYS A 117 1.80 -13.75 -10.38
N ARG A 118 2.12 -12.62 -9.75
CA ARG A 118 3.49 -12.07 -9.78
C ARG A 118 4.44 -12.85 -8.90
N LEU A 119 4.01 -13.19 -7.70
CA LEU A 119 4.80 -13.98 -6.75
C LEU A 119 4.98 -15.43 -7.22
N TYR A 120 3.99 -15.99 -7.91
CA TYR A 120 3.92 -17.39 -8.32
C TYR A 120 3.51 -17.53 -9.81
N PRO A 121 4.37 -17.12 -10.77
CA PRO A 121 4.02 -17.08 -12.19
C PRO A 121 3.73 -18.46 -12.83
N SER A 122 4.15 -19.55 -12.16
CA SER A 122 3.91 -20.93 -12.61
C SER A 122 2.70 -21.59 -11.94
N GLY A 123 1.96 -20.88 -11.08
CA GLY A 123 0.81 -21.43 -10.36
C GLY A 123 -0.47 -20.65 -10.64
N ILE A 124 -1.43 -21.32 -11.29
CA ILE A 124 -2.86 -21.45 -10.94
C ILE A 124 -3.29 -22.79 -11.55
#